data_AF-A0A7C4E3K0-F1
#
_entry.id   AF-A0A7C4E3K0-F1
#
_cell.length_a   1.000
_cell.length_b   1.000
_cell.length_c   1.000
_cell.angle_alpha   90.00
_cell.angle_beta   90.00
_cell.angle_gamma   90.00
#
_symmetry.space_group_name_H-M   'P 1'
#
loop_
_entity.id
_entity.type
_entity.pdbx_description
1 polymer ?
#
loop_
_entity_poly.entity_id
_entity_poly.type
_entity_poly.pdbx_seq_one_letter_code
_entity_poly.pdbx_strand_id
1 'polypeptide(L)' 'IGENLFKETVASGPAYEGIPTVDGFGKLHQGFLEMSNVNPVREFVDMIVAQRAYEFNSKSIQTTDSMLSTAVNLKR' A
#
# COMPACT_ATOMS: atom_id res chain seq x y z
N ILE A 1 -11.97 7.98 -10.17
CA ILE A 1 -13.19 7.14 -10.09
C ILE A 1 -13.25 6.63 -8.65
N GLY A 2 -14.43 6.64 -8.02
CA GLY A 2 -14.63 6.19 -6.63
C GLY A 2 -15.34 4.83 -6.58
N GLU A 3 -15.37 4.24 -5.38
CA GLU A 3 -15.88 2.88 -5.10
C GLU A 3 -15.05 1.77 -5.77
N ASN A 4 -15.66 0.66 -6.16
CA ASN A 4 -15.03 -0.50 -6.80
C ASN A 4 -14.88 -0.36 -8.33
N LEU A 5 -15.01 0.86 -8.85
CA LEU A 5 -14.99 1.13 -10.28
C LEU A 5 -13.56 1.44 -10.75
N PHE A 6 -13.13 0.75 -11.81
CA PHE A 6 -11.82 0.94 -12.43
C PHE A 6 -11.93 1.74 -13.73
N LYS A 7 -10.88 2.51 -14.07
CA LYS A 7 -10.76 3.19 -15.35
C LYS A 7 -9.57 2.63 -16.10
N GLU A 8 -9.74 2.45 -17.40
CA GLU A 8 -8.61 2.22 -18.30
C GLU A 8 -7.60 3.37 -18.21
N THR A 9 -6.31 3.02 -18.14
CA THR A 9 -5.18 3.96 -18.20
C THR A 9 -4.23 3.50 -19.29
N VAL A 10 -3.35 4.38 -19.75
CA VAL A 10 -2.35 4.06 -20.79
C VAL A 10 -1.49 2.85 -20.41
N ALA A 11 -1.23 2.64 -19.11
CA ALA A 11 -0.48 1.48 -18.60
C ALA A 11 -1.32 0.18 -18.54
N SER A 12 -2.65 0.28 -18.50
CA SER A 12 -3.56 -0.87 -18.44
C SER A 12 -3.87 -1.47 -19.84
N GLY A 13 -3.78 -0.66 -20.89
CA GLY A 13 -4.17 -1.06 -22.25
C GLY A 13 -5.69 -1.13 -22.46
N PRO A 14 -6.16 -1.38 -23.71
CA PRO A 14 -7.56 -1.35 -24.09
C PRO A 14 -8.41 -2.39 -23.37
N ALA A 15 -9.64 -2.03 -23.01
CA ALA A 15 -10.63 -2.99 -22.53
C ALA A 15 -11.01 -4.01 -23.62
N TYR A 16 -11.05 -5.30 -23.27
CA TYR A 16 -11.52 -6.38 -24.14
C TYR A 16 -12.87 -6.90 -23.62
N GLU A 17 -13.93 -6.72 -24.40
CA GLU A 17 -15.26 -7.23 -24.09
C GLU A 17 -15.44 -8.65 -24.65
N GLY A 18 -16.13 -9.52 -23.91
CA GLY A 18 -16.29 -10.93 -24.27
C GLY A 18 -17.47 -11.58 -23.55
N ILE A 19 -17.80 -12.81 -23.97
CA ILE A 19 -18.87 -13.62 -23.38
C ILE A 19 -18.28 -14.44 -22.23
N PRO A 20 -18.92 -14.51 -21.04
CA PRO A 20 -18.47 -15.37 -19.94
C PRO A 20 -18.27 -16.82 -20.40
N THR A 21 -17.20 -17.48 -19.96
CA THR A 21 -16.82 -18.88 -20.33
C THR A 21 -16.24 -19.07 -21.75
N VAL A 22 -16.20 -18.05 -22.60
CA VAL A 22 -15.56 -18.08 -23.93
C VAL A 22 -14.21 -17.35 -23.86
N ASP A 23 -13.23 -17.72 -24.69
CA ASP A 23 -11.93 -17.02 -24.84
C ASP A 23 -11.13 -16.78 -23.54
N GLY A 24 -11.26 -17.67 -22.55
CA GLY A 24 -10.51 -17.59 -21.28
C GLY A 24 -11.14 -16.68 -20.22
N PHE A 25 -12.31 -16.09 -20.49
CA PHE A 25 -13.08 -15.35 -19.49
C PHE A 25 -13.66 -16.29 -18.41
N GLY A 26 -13.69 -15.82 -17.17
CA GLY A 26 -14.21 -16.57 -16.01
C GLY A 26 -15.68 -16.95 -16.14
N LYS A 27 -16.12 -17.90 -15.29
CA LYS A 27 -17.52 -18.32 -15.21
C LYS A 27 -18.28 -17.42 -14.25
N LEU A 28 -19.51 -17.06 -14.63
CA LEU A 28 -20.41 -16.33 -13.73
C LEU A 28 -21.09 -17.30 -12.76
N HIS A 29 -20.87 -17.12 -11.47
CA HIS A 29 -21.55 -17.89 -10.41
C HIS A 29 -22.72 -17.09 -9.84
N GLN A 30 -23.95 -17.53 -10.10
CA GLN A 30 -25.15 -16.86 -9.61
C GLN A 30 -25.28 -17.00 -8.09
N GLY A 31 -25.55 -15.89 -7.39
CA GLY A 31 -25.70 -15.86 -5.93
C GLY A 31 -24.37 -15.85 -5.15
N PHE A 32 -23.22 -15.75 -5.83
CA PHE A 32 -21.91 -15.60 -5.20
C PHE A 32 -21.51 -14.12 -5.11
N LEU A 33 -21.03 -13.69 -3.95
CA LEU A 33 -20.48 -12.34 -3.74
C LEU A 33 -18.97 -12.45 -3.53
N GLU A 34 -18.19 -11.76 -4.36
CA GLU A 34 -16.74 -11.71 -4.21
C GLU A 34 -16.37 -10.91 -2.96
N MET A 35 -15.75 -11.59 -1.99
CA MET A 35 -15.24 -10.95 -0.78
C MET A 35 -13.88 -10.31 -1.05
N SER A 36 -13.54 -9.29 -0.28
CA SER A 36 -12.20 -8.69 -0.29
C SER A 36 -11.14 -9.75 -0.03
N ASN A 37 -10.08 -9.74 -0.84
CA ASN A 37 -8.92 -10.62 -0.67
C ASN A 37 -7.94 -10.14 0.43
N VAL A 38 -8.32 -9.12 1.21
CA VAL A 38 -7.48 -8.50 2.24
C VAL A 38 -7.61 -9.26 3.56
N ASN A 39 -6.47 -9.63 4.15
CA ASN A 39 -6.43 -10.17 5.51
C ASN A 39 -6.16 -9.02 6.50
N PRO A 40 -7.12 -8.66 7.37
CA PRO A 40 -6.97 -7.51 8.26
C PRO A 40 -5.81 -7.66 9.25
N VAL A 41 -5.50 -8.89 9.68
CA VAL A 41 -4.40 -9.13 10.63
C VAL A 41 -3.06 -8.81 9.99
N ARG A 42 -2.87 -9.21 8.73
CA ARG A 42 -1.64 -8.91 7.99
C ARG A 42 -1.49 -7.41 7.74
N GLU A 43 -2.58 -6.75 7.34
CA GLU A 43 -2.57 -5.31 7.09
C GLU A 43 -2.23 -4.51 8.37
N PHE A 44 -2.75 -4.94 9.53
CA PHE A 44 -2.37 -4.33 10.81
C PHE A 44 -0.89 -4.53 11.15
N VAL A 45 -0.31 -5.69 10.85
CA VAL A 45 1.12 -5.92 11.05
C VAL A 45 1.95 -5.01 10.15
N ASP A 46 1.60 -4.90 8.87
CA ASP A 46 2.29 -4.04 7.91
C ASP A 46 2.18 -2.55 8.33
N MET A 47 1.02 -2.12 8.84
CA MET A 47 0.85 -0.79 9.43
C MET A 47 1.75 -0.58 10.67
N ILE A 48 1.82 -1.56 11.57
CA ILE A 48 2.68 -1.46 12.77
C ILE A 48 4.16 -1.37 12.36
N VAL A 49 4.60 -2.14 11.36
CA VAL A 49 5.97 -2.08 10.85
C VAL A 49 6.27 -0.70 10.26
N ALA A 50 5.35 -0.14 9.46
CA ALA A 50 5.49 1.21 8.91
C ALA A 50 5.58 2.27 10.02
N GLN A 51 4.76 2.15 11.06
CA GLN A 51 4.79 3.04 12.23
C GLN A 51 6.13 2.94 12.98
N ARG A 52 6.63 1.71 13.22
CA ARG A 52 7.93 1.51 13.88
C ARG A 52 9.10 2.03 13.06
N ALA A 53 9.06 1.89 11.74
CA ALA A 53 10.04 2.49 10.85
C ALA A 53 10.03 4.02 10.94
N TYR A 54 8.84 4.64 11.00
CA TYR A 54 8.71 6.09 11.19
C TYR A 54 9.25 6.56 12.55
N GLU A 55 8.87 5.87 13.64
CA GLU A 55 9.37 6.17 14.99
C GLU A 55 10.90 6.04 15.07
N PHE A 56 11.45 4.96 14.49
CA PHE A 56 12.89 4.72 14.45
C PHE A 56 13.62 5.84 13.68
N ASN A 57 13.13 6.19 12.49
CA ASN A 57 13.71 7.27 11.68
C ASN A 57 13.66 8.61 12.42
N SER A 58 12.53 8.93 13.06
CA SER A 58 12.38 10.16 13.85
C SER A 58 13.35 10.22 15.04
N LYS A 59 13.54 9.10 15.74
CA LYS A 59 14.48 9.04 16.86
C LYS A 59 15.95 9.10 16.41
N SER A 60 16.28 8.51 15.27
CA SER A 60 17.61 8.62 14.67
C SER A 60 17.92 10.08 14.30
N ILE A 61 16.97 10.80 13.70
CA ILE A 61 17.12 12.23 13.38
C ILE A 61 17.36 13.05 14.66
N GLN A 62 16.53 12.89 15.70
CA GLN A 62 16.71 13.60 16.98
C GLN A 62 18.06 13.33 17.64
N THR A 63 18.55 12.09 17.54
CA THR A 63 19.85 11.70 18.11
C THR A 63 21.00 12.35 17.33
N THR A 64 20.92 12.35 16.00
CA THR A 64 21.88 13.04 15.14
C THR A 64 21.88 14.54 15.42
N ASP A 65 20.73 15.18 15.55
CA ASP A 65 20.61 16.61 15.87
C ASP A 65 21.21 16.95 17.24
N SER A 66 21.00 16.07 18.24
CA SER A 66 21.58 16.22 19.57
C SER A 66 23.11 16.14 19.53
N MET A 67 23.66 15.14 18.81
CA MET A 67 25.11 15.00 18.63
C MET A 67 25.72 16.18 17.86
N LEU A 68 25.03 16.67 16.83
CA LEU A 68 25.44 17.85 16.06
C LEU A 68 25.51 19.08 16.97
N SER A 69 24.50 19.30 17.80
CA SER A 69 24.48 20.39 18.78
C SER A 69 25.64 20.28 19.77
N THR A 70 25.93 19.10 20.31
CA THR A 70 27.09 18.88 21.19
C THR A 70 28.41 19.17 20.49
N ALA A 71 28.60 18.73 19.24
CA ALA A 71 29.80 18.98 18.47
C ALA A 71 30.03 20.48 18.18
N VAL A 72 28.96 21.23 17.89
CA VAL A 72 29.03 22.69 17.69
C VAL A 72 29.43 23.41 18.98
N ASN A 73 28.89 22.99 20.13
CA ASN A 73 29.24 23.58 21.42
C ASN A 73 30.67 23.25 21.87
N LEU A 74 31.24 22.13 21.42
CA LEU A 74 32.62 21.73 21.73
C LEU A 74 33.68 22.54 20.94
N LYS A 75 33.30 23.19 19.83
CA LYS A 75 34.19 23.98 18.97
C LYS A 75 34.38 25.42 19.47
N ARG A 76 33.83 25.78 20.63
CA ARG A 76 33.98 27.10 21.26
C ARG A 76 35.09 27.13 22.29
#